data_AF-A0A7Y8M7Z4-F1
#
_entry.id   AF-A0A7Y8M7Z4-F1
#
_cell.length_a   1.000
_cell.length_b   1.000
_cell.length_c   1.000
_cell.angle_alpha   90.00
_cell.angle_beta   90.00
_cell.angle_gamma   90.00
#
_symmetry.space_group_name_H-M   'P 1'
#
loop_
_entity.id
_entity.type
_entity.pdbx_description
1 polymer ?
#
loop_
_entity_poly.entity_id
_entity_poly.type
_entity_poly.pdbx_seq_one_letter_code
_entity_poly.pdbx_strand_id
1 'polypeptide(L)'
;MADLGPTDAFGVRNSCSTLSGESIPASSPRFLRDFIAHHSLVDGAFPVSAVSHFVGDVDSFDRFRAFLLSPDRSLPIIALTQLPDSTAYAFDHVKLARDTQGLAHIFCLPPAMTFGLSDCVGKTLSVFNGAVRTYYPRFSVTSDPWQHHLVFPQRIAEWSDETGTGPAAFEQFLSRQLHSFSVGTPAKIDQLPSYFSIRRALLDKPNKTTEEEIQSLRIEVEEARAKEQEWQVIADDRDAEARANEEENRSLRAQNLTLAYDLKELRKARGETSIPIPTTYAELPQWVESYFSDRLFLHSRAVRAVKEASFENVALVYESLKLLADAYWPMKANQDQDLRQPLANKWEEGTKQLRLEYNSHAIAPNRLGEFREAYTINYRIGQSSRQVLGPHLKFGSTKDDRYCMRIYFLWDDDRQLVVVGHLPSHLDTRAT
;
A
#
# COMPACT_ATOMS: atom_id res chain seq x y z
N MET A 1 24.01 -27.74 -18.45
CA MET A 1 22.62 -27.56 -18.02
C MET A 1 22.59 -27.77 -16.51
N ALA A 2 22.20 -26.77 -15.73
CA ALA A 2 21.97 -26.97 -14.30
C ALA A 2 20.60 -27.65 -14.17
N ASP A 3 20.60 -28.88 -13.65
CA ASP A 3 19.39 -29.64 -13.39
C ASP A 3 18.64 -28.98 -12.22
N LEU A 4 17.52 -28.33 -12.51
CA LEU A 4 16.63 -27.67 -11.55
C LEU A 4 15.44 -28.59 -11.15
N GLY A 5 15.54 -29.89 -11.42
CA GLY A 5 14.46 -30.86 -11.20
C GLY A 5 13.53 -30.96 -12.42
N PRO A 6 12.26 -31.38 -12.24
CA PRO A 6 11.34 -31.70 -13.36
C PRO A 6 10.80 -30.47 -14.12
N THR A 7 11.40 -29.29 -13.91
CA THR A 7 10.88 -28.01 -14.40
C THR A 7 11.95 -27.35 -15.26
N ASP A 8 11.66 -27.16 -16.54
CA ASP A 8 12.49 -26.35 -17.42
C ASP A 8 12.35 -24.87 -17.01
N ALA A 9 13.43 -24.28 -16.50
CA ALA A 9 13.48 -22.86 -16.19
C ALA A 9 13.92 -22.06 -17.41
N PHE A 10 13.06 -21.18 -17.89
CA PHE A 10 13.33 -20.27 -18.99
C PHE A 10 13.21 -18.82 -18.51
N GLY A 11 14.29 -18.06 -18.63
CA GLY A 11 14.37 -16.66 -18.22
C GLY A 11 14.76 -15.77 -19.40
N VAL A 12 14.07 -14.63 -19.56
CA VAL A 12 14.37 -13.63 -20.59
C VAL A 12 14.55 -12.29 -19.94
N ARG A 13 15.68 -11.64 -20.21
CA ARG A 13 15.92 -10.24 -19.89
C ARG A 13 15.92 -9.44 -21.18
N ASN A 14 14.96 -8.54 -21.32
CA ASN A 14 14.94 -7.57 -22.41
C ASN A 14 15.60 -6.27 -21.94
N SER A 15 16.68 -5.85 -22.60
CA SER A 15 17.36 -4.58 -22.36
C SER A 15 17.15 -3.67 -23.55
N CYS A 16 16.64 -2.46 -23.33
CA CYS A 16 16.46 -1.45 -24.35
C CYS A 16 17.15 -0.16 -23.90
N SER A 17 17.96 0.42 -24.78
CA SER A 17 18.61 1.71 -24.59
C SER A 17 18.41 2.56 -25.84
N THR A 18 18.27 3.88 -25.67
CA THR A 18 18.18 4.83 -26.79
C THR A 18 19.44 5.68 -26.81
N LEU A 19 20.02 5.87 -28.00
CA LEU A 19 21.20 6.72 -28.17
C LEU A 19 20.84 8.22 -28.14
N SER A 20 19.57 8.56 -28.41
CA SER A 20 19.05 9.92 -28.57
C SER A 20 18.30 10.46 -27.34
N GLY A 21 18.19 9.68 -26.25
CA GLY A 21 17.42 10.08 -25.06
C GLY A 21 15.90 10.11 -25.29
N GLU A 22 15.42 9.54 -26.39
CA GLU A 22 14.00 9.38 -26.66
C GLU A 22 13.34 8.44 -25.65
N SER A 23 12.09 8.77 -25.27
CA SER A 23 11.27 7.95 -24.38
C SER A 23 10.97 6.60 -25.02
N ILE A 24 11.35 5.51 -24.35
CA ILE A 24 11.01 4.15 -24.76
C ILE A 24 9.55 3.90 -24.38
N PRO A 25 8.66 3.57 -25.34
CA PRO A 25 7.28 3.25 -25.02
C PRO A 25 7.19 2.07 -24.06
N ALA A 26 6.58 2.29 -22.89
CA ALA A 26 6.30 1.23 -21.94
C ALA A 26 5.16 0.34 -22.48
N SER A 27 5.53 -0.68 -23.23
CA SER A 27 4.62 -1.70 -23.77
C SER A 27 5.20 -3.09 -23.55
N SER A 28 4.33 -4.09 -23.34
CA SER A 28 4.78 -5.48 -23.17
C SER A 28 5.73 -5.90 -24.31
N PRO A 29 6.92 -6.45 -24.03
CA PRO A 29 7.86 -6.85 -25.07
C PRO A 29 7.22 -7.78 -26.10
N ARG A 30 7.53 -7.59 -27.39
CA ARG A 30 6.97 -8.42 -28.47
C ARG A 30 7.17 -9.93 -28.19
N PHE A 31 8.36 -10.31 -27.74
CA PHE A 31 8.65 -11.68 -27.35
C PHE A 31 7.66 -12.23 -26.32
N LEU A 32 7.32 -11.45 -25.27
CA LEU A 32 6.39 -11.88 -24.24
C LEU A 32 4.98 -12.06 -24.81
N ARG A 33 4.54 -11.12 -25.67
CA ARG A 33 3.24 -11.21 -26.35
C ARG A 33 3.16 -12.44 -27.25
N ASP A 34 4.19 -12.70 -28.05
CA ASP A 34 4.27 -13.86 -28.93
C ASP A 34 4.30 -15.15 -28.09
N PHE A 35 5.04 -15.17 -26.99
CA PHE A 35 5.11 -16.33 -26.11
C PHE A 35 3.73 -16.65 -25.50
N ILE A 36 3.01 -15.64 -25.00
CA ILE A 36 1.65 -15.82 -24.47
C ILE A 36 0.67 -16.25 -25.58
N ALA A 37 0.85 -15.78 -26.82
CA ALA A 37 -0.01 -16.17 -27.94
C ALA A 37 0.16 -17.65 -28.35
N HIS A 38 1.35 -18.21 -28.19
CA HIS A 38 1.66 -19.59 -28.58
C HIS A 38 1.66 -20.59 -27.41
N HIS A 39 1.66 -20.11 -26.17
CA HIS A 39 1.73 -20.94 -24.97
C HIS A 39 0.64 -20.57 -23.96
N SER A 40 0.07 -21.58 -23.29
CA SER A 40 -0.90 -21.38 -22.21
C SER A 40 -0.18 -21.03 -20.91
N LEU A 41 0.02 -19.73 -20.69
CA LEU A 41 0.57 -19.22 -19.43
C LEU A 41 -0.52 -19.00 -18.40
N VAL A 42 -0.22 -19.38 -17.16
CA VAL A 42 -1.13 -19.27 -16.02
C VAL A 42 -0.40 -18.54 -14.89
N ASP A 43 -1.09 -17.57 -14.29
CA ASP A 43 -0.66 -16.88 -13.08
C ASP A 43 -1.66 -17.20 -11.97
N GLY A 44 -1.21 -17.93 -10.94
CA GLY A 44 -2.10 -18.55 -9.96
C GLY A 44 -3.11 -19.48 -10.64
N ALA A 45 -4.39 -19.07 -10.66
CA ALA A 45 -5.49 -19.81 -11.27
C ALA A 45 -6.02 -19.19 -12.57
N PHE A 46 -5.44 -18.08 -13.05
CA PHE A 46 -5.95 -17.32 -14.19
C PHE A 46 -4.99 -17.36 -15.39
N PRO A 47 -5.53 -17.50 -16.62
CA PRO A 47 -4.71 -17.45 -17.82
C PRO A 47 -4.18 -16.02 -18.03
N VAL A 48 -2.89 -15.92 -18.34
CA VAL A 48 -2.29 -14.66 -18.77
C VAL A 48 -2.73 -14.41 -20.20
N SER A 49 -3.43 -13.30 -20.46
CA SER A 49 -4.03 -13.04 -21.78
C SER A 49 -3.95 -11.57 -22.19
N ALA A 50 -4.20 -11.30 -23.48
CA ALA A 50 -4.29 -9.95 -24.04
C ALA A 50 -5.69 -9.32 -23.92
N VAL A 51 -6.63 -10.01 -23.25
CA VAL A 51 -8.05 -9.63 -23.21
C VAL A 51 -8.49 -9.32 -21.79
N SER A 52 -9.46 -8.41 -21.66
CA SER A 52 -10.07 -8.11 -20.36
C SER A 52 -11.00 -9.25 -19.91
N HIS A 53 -11.01 -9.53 -18.62
CA HIS A 53 -11.91 -10.46 -17.97
C HIS A 53 -13.18 -9.73 -17.49
N PHE A 54 -14.35 -10.14 -17.97
CA PHE A 54 -15.62 -9.56 -17.54
C PHE A 54 -16.20 -10.31 -16.36
N VAL A 55 -16.58 -9.58 -15.32
CA VAL A 55 -17.19 -10.11 -14.09
C VAL A 55 -18.69 -9.80 -14.13
N GLY A 56 -19.44 -10.52 -14.94
CA GLY A 56 -20.85 -10.22 -15.25
C GLY A 56 -21.87 -10.94 -14.38
N ASP A 57 -21.47 -12.00 -13.69
CA ASP A 57 -22.34 -12.92 -12.96
C ASP A 57 -21.68 -13.37 -11.65
N VAL A 58 -22.43 -14.11 -10.83
CA VAL A 58 -21.97 -14.57 -9.50
C VAL A 58 -20.77 -15.52 -9.63
N ASP A 59 -20.75 -16.41 -10.61
CA ASP A 59 -19.68 -17.38 -10.79
C ASP A 59 -18.35 -16.71 -11.19
N SER A 60 -18.40 -15.77 -12.13
CA SER A 60 -17.26 -14.95 -12.54
C SER A 60 -16.80 -14.05 -11.40
N PHE A 61 -17.71 -13.54 -10.58
CA PHE A 61 -17.40 -12.78 -9.38
C PHE A 61 -16.67 -13.62 -8.33
N ASP A 62 -17.14 -14.83 -8.05
CA ASP A 62 -16.50 -15.74 -7.10
C ASP A 62 -15.09 -16.14 -7.56
N ARG A 63 -14.91 -16.41 -8.86
CA ARG A 63 -13.57 -16.64 -9.44
C ARG A 63 -12.66 -15.42 -9.31
N PHE A 64 -13.17 -14.23 -9.64
CA PHE A 64 -12.43 -12.98 -9.47
C PHE A 64 -12.02 -12.76 -8.02
N ARG A 65 -12.94 -12.93 -7.06
CA ARG A 65 -12.68 -12.79 -5.63
C ARG A 65 -11.59 -13.76 -5.15
N ALA A 66 -11.70 -15.03 -5.53
CA ALA A 66 -10.71 -16.04 -5.16
C ALA A 66 -9.31 -15.68 -5.68
N PHE A 67 -9.22 -15.17 -6.91
CA PHE A 67 -7.96 -14.78 -7.51
C PHE A 67 -7.40 -13.46 -6.96
N LEU A 68 -8.27 -12.50 -6.65
CA LEU A 68 -7.89 -11.23 -6.04
C LEU A 68 -7.12 -11.44 -4.73
N LEU A 69 -7.58 -12.39 -3.91
CA LEU A 69 -7.02 -12.76 -2.60
C LEU A 69 -5.98 -13.88 -2.66
N SER A 70 -5.67 -14.42 -3.85
CA SER A 70 -4.74 -15.54 -3.99
C SER A 70 -3.30 -15.09 -3.67
N PRO A 71 -2.58 -15.81 -2.80
CA PRO A 71 -1.16 -15.57 -2.55
C PRO A 71 -0.27 -16.04 -3.72
N ASP A 72 -0.78 -16.93 -4.57
CA ASP A 72 -0.05 -17.51 -5.70
C ASP A 72 0.00 -16.59 -6.93
N ARG A 73 -0.84 -15.56 -6.93
CA ARG A 73 -0.85 -14.52 -7.95
C ARG A 73 0.42 -13.69 -7.87
N SER A 74 1.10 -13.57 -9.00
CA SER A 74 2.33 -12.80 -9.13
C SER A 74 2.20 -11.54 -9.97
N LEU A 75 1.14 -11.41 -10.77
CA LEU A 75 0.86 -10.21 -11.55
C LEU A 75 -0.18 -9.32 -10.86
N PRO A 76 -0.06 -7.98 -10.93
CA PRO A 76 -1.11 -7.05 -10.53
C PRO A 76 -2.47 -7.33 -11.21
N ILE A 77 -3.55 -6.98 -10.53
CA ILE A 77 -4.89 -6.91 -11.09
C ILE A 77 -5.27 -5.44 -11.26
N ILE A 78 -5.78 -5.07 -12.42
CA ILE A 78 -6.38 -3.75 -12.66
C ILE A 78 -7.87 -3.97 -12.79
N ALA A 79 -8.61 -3.53 -11.79
CA ALA A 79 -10.07 -3.61 -11.79
C ALA A 79 -10.65 -2.27 -12.25
N LEU A 80 -11.40 -2.30 -13.35
CA LEU A 80 -12.15 -1.18 -13.88
C LEU A 80 -13.63 -1.41 -13.61
N THR A 81 -14.32 -0.38 -13.15
CA THR A 81 -15.77 -0.39 -13.01
C THR A 81 -16.42 0.44 -14.11
N GLN A 82 -17.60 0.04 -14.57
CA GLN A 82 -18.35 0.86 -15.52
C GLN A 82 -18.73 2.21 -14.92
N LEU A 83 -18.79 3.22 -15.77
CA LEU A 83 -19.29 4.55 -15.43
C LEU A 83 -20.77 4.46 -15.03
N PRO A 84 -21.25 5.35 -14.14
CA PRO A 84 -22.67 5.42 -13.80
C PRO A 84 -23.55 5.55 -15.04
N ASP A 85 -24.65 4.80 -15.06
CA ASP A 85 -25.66 4.82 -16.12
C ASP A 85 -25.10 4.56 -17.55
N SER A 86 -23.95 3.89 -17.63
CA SER A 86 -23.26 3.60 -18.87
C SER A 86 -22.61 2.22 -18.84
N THR A 87 -22.42 1.62 -20.03
CA THR A 87 -21.61 0.40 -20.17
C THR A 87 -20.13 0.70 -20.42
N ALA A 88 -19.78 1.98 -20.55
CA ALA A 88 -18.42 2.43 -20.81
C ALA A 88 -17.55 2.46 -19.55
N TYR A 89 -16.23 2.47 -19.76
CA TYR A 89 -15.22 2.64 -18.73
C TYR A 89 -14.54 4.01 -18.90
N ALA A 90 -13.76 4.43 -17.90
CA ALA A 90 -13.06 5.72 -17.95
C ALA A 90 -12.05 5.85 -19.12
N PHE A 91 -11.58 4.73 -19.67
CA PHE A 91 -10.69 4.66 -20.84
C PHE A 91 -10.77 3.27 -21.50
N ASP A 92 -10.03 3.08 -22.59
CA ASP A 92 -10.04 1.85 -23.39
C ASP A 92 -9.34 0.68 -22.67
N HIS A 93 -10.14 -0.20 -22.07
CA HIS A 93 -9.65 -1.40 -21.38
C HIS A 93 -9.09 -2.46 -22.35
N VAL A 94 -9.52 -2.48 -23.62
CA VAL A 94 -9.03 -3.42 -24.64
C VAL A 94 -7.62 -3.05 -25.03
N LYS A 95 -7.39 -1.76 -25.28
CA LYS A 95 -6.05 -1.23 -25.53
C LYS A 95 -5.11 -1.47 -24.34
N LEU A 96 -5.58 -1.21 -23.11
CA LEU A 96 -4.79 -1.48 -21.90
C LEU A 96 -4.40 -2.97 -21.80
N ALA A 97 -5.35 -3.90 -21.98
CA ALA A 97 -5.09 -5.33 -21.87
C ALA A 97 -4.07 -5.83 -22.91
N ARG A 98 -4.13 -5.30 -24.13
CA ARG A 98 -3.15 -5.59 -25.18
C ARG A 98 -1.77 -5.04 -24.85
N ASP A 99 -1.69 -3.80 -24.38
CA ASP A 99 -0.42 -3.11 -24.15
C ASP A 99 0.31 -3.62 -22.89
N THR A 100 -0.46 -4.17 -21.93
CA THR A 100 0.00 -4.68 -20.63
C THR A 100 -0.06 -6.21 -20.51
N GLN A 101 -0.26 -6.92 -21.63
CA GLN A 101 -0.30 -8.38 -21.67
C GLN A 101 0.95 -8.99 -21.03
N GLY A 102 0.77 -9.87 -20.04
CA GLY A 102 1.86 -10.47 -19.28
C GLY A 102 2.43 -9.63 -18.14
N LEU A 103 1.91 -8.42 -17.95
CA LEU A 103 2.31 -7.50 -16.87
C LEU A 103 1.20 -7.30 -15.84
N ALA A 104 -0.07 -7.47 -16.23
CA ALA A 104 -1.23 -7.42 -15.32
C ALA A 104 -2.42 -8.20 -15.88
N HIS A 105 -3.38 -8.49 -15.00
CA HIS A 105 -4.71 -8.98 -15.38
C HIS A 105 -5.70 -7.82 -15.35
N ILE A 106 -6.47 -7.65 -16.43
CA ILE A 106 -7.46 -6.57 -16.53
C ILE A 106 -8.86 -7.15 -16.26
N PHE A 107 -9.54 -6.66 -15.22
CA PHE A 107 -10.89 -7.07 -14.86
C PHE A 107 -11.87 -5.91 -15.03
N CYS A 108 -13.01 -6.22 -15.62
CA CYS A 108 -14.06 -5.28 -15.98
C CYS A 108 -15.34 -5.66 -15.23
N LEU A 109 -15.78 -4.78 -14.32
CA LEU A 109 -16.91 -5.02 -13.42
C LEU A 109 -18.09 -4.09 -13.76
N PRO A 110 -19.33 -4.60 -13.84
CA PRO A 110 -20.52 -3.78 -13.88
C PRO A 110 -20.88 -3.25 -12.48
N PRO A 111 -21.72 -2.21 -12.37
CA PRO A 111 -22.08 -1.61 -11.08
C PRO A 111 -22.68 -2.63 -10.09
N ALA A 112 -23.44 -3.61 -10.59
CA ALA A 112 -24.08 -4.66 -9.80
C ALA A 112 -23.09 -5.50 -8.98
N MET A 113 -21.84 -5.63 -9.42
CA MET A 113 -20.82 -6.42 -8.71
C MET A 113 -20.00 -5.60 -7.70
N THR A 114 -20.10 -4.27 -7.72
CA THR A 114 -19.26 -3.40 -6.89
C THR A 114 -19.65 -3.43 -5.40
N PHE A 115 -20.93 -3.66 -5.09
CA PHE A 115 -21.40 -3.85 -3.72
C PHE A 115 -20.89 -5.17 -3.13
N GLY A 116 -21.03 -6.27 -3.88
CA GLY A 116 -20.46 -7.56 -3.46
C GLY A 116 -18.94 -7.49 -3.24
N LEU A 117 -18.22 -6.73 -4.07
CA LEU A 117 -16.80 -6.49 -3.84
C LEU A 117 -16.56 -5.73 -2.53
N SER A 118 -17.34 -4.67 -2.28
CA SER A 118 -17.23 -3.85 -1.07
C SER A 118 -17.52 -4.65 0.20
N ASP A 119 -18.48 -5.59 0.15
CA ASP A 119 -18.76 -6.49 1.26
C ASP A 119 -17.62 -7.49 1.51
N CYS A 120 -16.94 -7.92 0.44
CA CYS A 120 -15.84 -8.88 0.52
C CYS A 120 -14.53 -8.25 1.05
N VAL A 121 -14.14 -7.09 0.52
CA VAL A 121 -12.83 -6.48 0.81
C VAL A 121 -12.89 -5.23 1.69
N GLY A 122 -14.10 -4.73 1.97
CA GLY A 122 -14.32 -3.46 2.68
C GLY A 122 -14.32 -2.26 1.75
N LYS A 123 -15.04 -1.20 2.15
CA LYS A 123 -15.23 0.02 1.33
C LYS A 123 -13.92 0.69 0.93
N THR A 124 -12.96 0.74 1.84
CA THR A 124 -11.65 1.40 1.62
C THR A 124 -10.76 0.65 0.62
N LEU A 125 -10.97 -0.65 0.44
CA LEU A 125 -10.21 -1.48 -0.48
C LEU A 125 -10.96 -1.80 -1.78
N SER A 126 -12.21 -1.34 -1.90
CA SER A 126 -13.07 -1.60 -3.06
C SER A 126 -12.80 -0.66 -4.24
N VAL A 127 -13.49 -0.92 -5.36
CA VAL A 127 -13.53 -0.07 -6.56
C VAL A 127 -14.97 0.02 -7.06
N PHE A 128 -15.42 1.23 -7.42
CA PHE A 128 -16.79 1.51 -7.80
C PHE A 128 -16.90 2.83 -8.60
N ASN A 129 -18.08 3.12 -9.15
CA ASN A 129 -18.44 4.42 -9.74
C ASN A 129 -17.47 4.87 -10.86
N GLY A 130 -17.18 3.97 -11.80
CA GLY A 130 -16.27 4.23 -12.91
C GLY A 130 -14.78 4.22 -12.54
N ALA A 131 -14.44 4.06 -11.27
CA ALA A 131 -13.06 4.10 -10.82
C ALA A 131 -12.24 2.90 -11.32
N VAL A 132 -10.93 3.09 -11.30
CA VAL A 132 -9.93 2.07 -11.59
C VAL A 132 -9.06 1.86 -10.36
N ARG A 133 -8.86 0.60 -9.99
CA ARG A 133 -7.99 0.23 -8.87
C ARG A 133 -6.96 -0.82 -9.27
N THR A 134 -5.71 -0.60 -8.87
CA THR A 134 -4.61 -1.55 -9.07
C THR A 134 -4.36 -2.35 -7.78
N TYR A 135 -4.63 -3.65 -7.82
CA TYR A 135 -4.33 -4.58 -6.72
C TYR A 135 -3.02 -5.34 -6.99
N TYR A 136 -1.94 -4.93 -6.33
CA TYR A 136 -0.67 -5.65 -6.37
C TYR A 136 -0.73 -7.04 -5.72
N PRO A 137 0.22 -7.94 -6.03
CA PRO A 137 0.36 -9.26 -5.40
C PRO A 137 0.37 -9.22 -3.87
N ARG A 138 -0.01 -10.32 -3.21
CA ARG A 138 -0.16 -10.44 -1.75
C ARG A 138 -1.20 -9.46 -1.15
N PHE A 139 -2.17 -9.06 -1.95
CA PHE A 139 -3.33 -8.30 -1.49
C PHE A 139 -4.16 -9.09 -0.47
N SER A 140 -4.68 -8.40 0.55
CA SER A 140 -5.56 -8.95 1.57
C SER A 140 -6.59 -7.92 2.00
N VAL A 141 -7.65 -8.36 2.67
CA VAL A 141 -8.68 -7.48 3.25
C VAL A 141 -8.17 -6.57 4.39
N THR A 142 -6.91 -6.72 4.77
CA THR A 142 -6.22 -5.88 5.76
C THR A 142 -5.08 -5.06 5.17
N SER A 143 -4.91 -5.10 3.84
CA SER A 143 -3.86 -4.33 3.16
C SER A 143 -4.06 -2.82 3.31
N ASP A 144 -2.98 -2.06 3.22
CA ASP A 144 -3.03 -0.60 3.20
C ASP A 144 -3.67 -0.13 1.87
N PRO A 145 -4.80 0.60 1.90
CA PRO A 145 -5.45 1.10 0.69
C PRO A 145 -4.54 1.93 -0.22
N TRP A 146 -3.58 2.67 0.35
CA TRP A 146 -2.69 3.55 -0.40
C TRP A 146 -1.72 2.79 -1.32
N GLN A 147 -1.45 1.52 -1.01
CA GLN A 147 -0.60 0.68 -1.83
C GLN A 147 -1.36 0.03 -2.99
N HIS A 148 -2.69 0.13 -2.98
CA HIS A 148 -3.58 -0.40 -4.00
C HIS A 148 -4.35 0.77 -4.64
N HIS A 149 -3.61 1.54 -5.45
CA HIS A 149 -4.03 2.84 -5.97
C HIS A 149 -5.44 2.82 -6.59
N LEU A 150 -6.29 3.75 -6.14
CA LEU A 150 -7.64 3.99 -6.65
C LEU A 150 -7.68 5.35 -7.34
N VAL A 151 -8.17 5.39 -8.57
CA VAL A 151 -8.31 6.63 -9.35
C VAL A 151 -9.73 6.72 -9.91
N PHE A 152 -10.41 7.83 -9.61
CA PHE A 152 -11.78 8.09 -10.05
C PHE A 152 -11.83 8.70 -11.47
N PRO A 153 -12.94 8.52 -12.20
CA PRO A 153 -13.10 9.01 -13.58
C PRO A 153 -12.77 10.48 -13.78
N GLN A 154 -13.14 11.35 -12.83
CA GLN A 154 -12.89 12.79 -12.91
C GLN A 154 -11.39 13.07 -12.97
N ARG A 155 -10.62 12.41 -12.09
CA ARG A 155 -9.16 12.53 -12.06
C ARG A 155 -8.50 11.93 -13.31
N ILE A 156 -9.09 10.89 -13.90
CA ILE A 156 -8.62 10.32 -15.18
C ILE A 156 -8.89 11.30 -16.34
N ALA A 157 -10.06 11.94 -16.36
CA ALA A 157 -10.43 12.92 -17.37
C ALA A 157 -9.56 14.18 -17.30
N GLU A 158 -9.20 14.62 -16.09
CA GLU A 158 -8.36 15.79 -15.82
C GLU A 158 -6.86 15.45 -15.72
N TRP A 159 -6.47 14.20 -16.03
CA TRP A 159 -5.09 13.76 -15.88
C TRP A 159 -4.16 14.61 -16.75
N SER A 160 -2.99 14.96 -16.22
CA SER A 160 -1.96 15.68 -16.97
C SER A 160 -0.60 15.23 -16.47
N ASP A 161 0.24 14.77 -17.38
CA ASP A 161 1.63 14.40 -17.11
C ASP A 161 2.53 14.79 -18.29
N GLU A 162 3.81 14.42 -18.21
CA GLU A 162 4.80 14.66 -19.26
C GLU A 162 4.45 14.02 -20.62
N THR A 163 3.56 13.03 -20.64
CA THR A 163 3.15 12.30 -21.85
C THR A 163 1.87 12.81 -22.49
N GLY A 164 1.12 13.68 -21.81
CA GLY A 164 -0.04 14.37 -22.36
C GLY A 164 -1.14 14.61 -21.35
N THR A 165 -2.37 14.72 -21.85
CA THR A 165 -3.56 15.01 -21.02
C THR A 165 -4.68 13.99 -21.23
N GLY A 166 -5.55 13.88 -20.23
CA GLY A 166 -6.76 13.09 -20.22
C GLY A 166 -6.54 11.57 -20.13
N PRO A 167 -7.57 10.78 -20.50
CA PRO A 167 -7.59 9.34 -20.26
C PRO A 167 -6.46 8.57 -20.98
N ALA A 168 -6.04 9.04 -22.16
CA ALA A 168 -4.94 8.41 -22.89
C ALA A 168 -3.59 8.58 -22.19
N ALA A 169 -3.35 9.74 -21.54
CA ALA A 169 -2.14 9.96 -20.74
C ALA A 169 -2.16 9.10 -19.47
N PHE A 170 -3.32 8.99 -18.81
CA PHE A 170 -3.49 8.08 -17.67
C PHE A 170 -3.21 6.62 -18.03
N GLU A 171 -3.68 6.15 -19.18
CA GLU A 171 -3.42 4.79 -19.66
C GLU A 171 -1.91 4.53 -19.85
N GLN A 172 -1.18 5.50 -20.43
CA GLN A 172 0.27 5.41 -20.60
C GLN A 172 1.00 5.42 -19.25
N PHE A 173 0.57 6.29 -18.31
CA PHE A 173 1.07 6.30 -16.94
C PHE A 173 0.90 4.94 -16.27
N LEU A 174 -0.29 4.34 -16.38
CA LEU A 174 -0.58 3.03 -15.80
C LEU A 174 0.29 1.93 -16.42
N SER A 175 0.49 1.96 -17.74
CA SER A 175 1.41 1.03 -18.41
C SER A 175 2.85 1.18 -17.89
N ARG A 176 3.37 2.43 -17.79
CA ARG A 176 4.71 2.70 -17.23
C ARG A 176 4.86 2.15 -15.80
N GLN A 177 3.85 2.36 -14.95
CA GLN A 177 3.84 1.83 -13.58
C GLN A 177 3.94 0.30 -13.52
N LEU A 178 3.23 -0.42 -14.38
CA LEU A 178 3.30 -1.89 -14.45
C LEU A 178 4.66 -2.38 -14.95
N HIS A 179 5.24 -1.68 -15.93
CA HIS A 179 6.59 -1.95 -16.40
C HIS A 179 7.61 -1.80 -15.27
N SER A 180 7.59 -0.68 -14.56
CA SER A 180 8.47 -0.46 -13.40
C SER A 180 8.31 -1.54 -12.34
N PHE A 181 7.06 -1.95 -12.07
CA PHE A 181 6.79 -3.05 -11.14
C PHE A 181 7.38 -4.40 -11.60
N SER A 182 7.30 -4.70 -12.91
CA SER A 182 7.84 -5.96 -13.47
C SER A 182 9.36 -6.06 -13.34
N VAL A 183 10.08 -4.94 -13.41
CA VAL A 183 11.53 -4.88 -13.22
C VAL A 183 11.89 -4.88 -11.73
N GLY A 184 11.09 -4.23 -10.90
CA GLY A 184 11.30 -4.07 -9.47
C GLY A 184 10.92 -5.28 -8.59
N THR A 185 10.79 -6.49 -9.15
CA THR A 185 10.49 -7.71 -8.36
C THR A 185 11.75 -8.59 -8.16
N PRO A 186 12.70 -8.20 -7.29
CA PRO A 186 14.00 -8.87 -7.16
C PRO A 186 13.89 -10.32 -6.66
N ALA A 187 12.88 -10.65 -5.84
CA ALA A 187 12.79 -11.94 -5.17
C ALA A 187 12.67 -13.16 -6.12
N LYS A 188 12.13 -12.99 -7.35
CA LYS A 188 12.10 -14.05 -8.37
C LYS A 188 13.37 -14.06 -9.24
N ILE A 189 14.02 -12.91 -9.41
CA ILE A 189 15.25 -12.77 -10.20
C ILE A 189 16.44 -13.40 -9.46
N ASP A 190 16.50 -13.25 -8.13
CA ASP A 190 17.54 -13.86 -7.29
C ASP A 190 17.51 -15.40 -7.30
N GLN A 191 16.35 -15.99 -7.62
CA GLN A 191 16.18 -17.45 -7.72
C GLN A 191 16.57 -18.01 -9.09
N LEU A 192 16.74 -17.16 -10.10
CA LEU A 192 17.14 -17.59 -11.43
C LEU A 192 18.66 -17.58 -11.55
N PRO A 193 19.28 -18.63 -12.14
CA PRO A 193 20.71 -18.60 -12.42
C PRO A 193 21.01 -17.38 -13.30
N SER A 194 22.05 -16.64 -12.93
CA SER A 194 22.41 -15.43 -13.67
C SER A 194 22.64 -15.76 -15.15
N TYR A 195 22.33 -14.82 -16.04
CA TYR A 195 22.67 -14.93 -17.47
C TYR A 195 24.13 -15.34 -17.67
N PHE A 196 25.01 -14.87 -16.79
CA PHE A 196 26.41 -15.20 -16.79
C PHE A 196 26.68 -16.69 -16.47
N SER A 197 26.01 -17.25 -15.47
CA SER A 197 26.07 -18.69 -15.12
C SER A 197 25.67 -19.56 -16.31
N ILE A 198 24.63 -19.15 -17.04
CA ILE A 198 24.12 -19.85 -18.23
C ILE A 198 25.10 -19.70 -19.40
N ARG A 199 25.59 -18.48 -19.68
CA ARG A 199 26.54 -18.19 -20.76
C ARG A 199 27.88 -18.91 -20.54
N ARG A 200 28.39 -18.96 -19.30
CA ARG A 200 29.60 -19.72 -18.94
C ARG A 200 29.42 -21.21 -19.21
N ALA A 201 28.30 -21.79 -18.76
CA ALA A 201 27.99 -23.20 -19.02
C ALA A 201 27.82 -23.53 -20.53
N LEU A 202 27.44 -22.56 -21.36
CA LEU A 202 27.33 -22.70 -22.82
C LEU A 202 28.68 -22.48 -23.54
N LEU A 203 29.60 -21.70 -22.95
CA LEU A 203 30.92 -21.37 -23.50
C LEU A 203 32.04 -22.31 -23.04
N ASP A 204 31.76 -23.22 -22.11
CA ASP A 204 32.64 -24.31 -21.70
C ASP A 204 32.69 -25.37 -22.81
N LYS A 205 33.53 -25.11 -23.82
CA LYS A 205 33.92 -26.11 -24.81
C LYS A 205 35.18 -26.84 -24.30
N PRO A 206 35.29 -28.16 -24.48
CA PRO A 206 36.54 -28.85 -24.21
C PRO A 206 37.60 -28.33 -25.20
N ASN A 207 38.72 -27.80 -24.69
CA ASN A 207 39.85 -27.16 -25.39
C ASN A 207 39.77 -25.65 -25.65
N LYS A 208 39.72 -24.82 -24.59
CA LYS A 208 40.22 -23.44 -24.66
C LYS A 208 41.68 -23.38 -24.24
N THR A 209 42.44 -22.50 -24.89
CA THR A 209 43.78 -22.15 -24.41
C THR A 209 43.67 -21.17 -23.23
N THR A 210 44.63 -21.22 -22.30
CA THR A 210 44.63 -20.37 -21.09
C THR A 210 44.57 -18.87 -21.43
N GLU A 211 45.10 -18.47 -22.60
CA GLU A 211 45.09 -17.08 -23.07
C GLU A 211 43.69 -16.61 -23.50
N GLU A 212 42.89 -17.49 -24.13
CA GLU A 212 41.51 -17.20 -24.51
C GLU A 212 40.61 -17.09 -23.26
N GLU A 213 40.89 -17.86 -22.23
CA GLU A 213 40.22 -17.75 -20.92
C GLU A 213 40.54 -16.41 -20.25
N ILE A 214 41.81 -16.00 -20.20
CA ILE A 214 42.22 -14.71 -19.63
C ILE A 214 41.60 -13.54 -20.38
N GLN A 215 41.55 -13.58 -21.72
CA GLN A 215 40.89 -12.54 -22.51
C GLN A 215 39.38 -12.50 -22.26
N SER A 216 38.73 -13.66 -22.16
CA SER A 216 37.30 -13.71 -21.84
C SER A 216 36.98 -13.15 -20.44
N LEU A 217 37.81 -13.46 -19.43
CA LEU A 217 37.67 -12.96 -18.07
C LEU A 217 37.92 -11.44 -17.98
N ARG A 218 38.83 -10.89 -18.81
CA ARG A 218 39.06 -9.44 -18.86
C ARG A 218 37.88 -8.68 -19.42
N ILE A 219 37.29 -9.16 -20.52
CA ILE A 219 36.06 -8.58 -21.09
C ILE A 219 34.92 -8.66 -20.07
N GLU A 220 34.83 -9.77 -19.33
CA GLU A 220 33.83 -9.98 -18.28
C GLU A 220 33.96 -9.01 -17.11
N VAL A 221 35.18 -8.78 -16.60
CA VAL A 221 35.42 -7.78 -15.54
C VAL A 221 35.00 -6.39 -15.99
N GLU A 222 35.25 -6.05 -17.25
CA GLU A 222 34.91 -4.72 -17.78
C GLU A 222 33.40 -4.56 -17.99
N GLU A 223 32.70 -5.59 -18.49
CA GLU A 223 31.23 -5.60 -18.58
C GLU A 223 30.56 -5.55 -17.21
N ALA A 224 31.12 -6.23 -16.20
CA ALA A 224 30.62 -6.21 -14.83
C ALA A 224 30.74 -4.82 -14.20
N ARG A 225 31.89 -4.16 -14.39
CA ARG A 225 32.12 -2.78 -13.93
C ARG A 225 31.19 -1.78 -14.61
N ALA A 226 30.98 -1.91 -15.92
CA ALA A 226 30.06 -1.05 -16.66
C ALA A 226 28.62 -1.18 -16.13
N LYS A 227 28.18 -2.41 -15.83
CA LYS A 227 26.88 -2.64 -15.19
C LYS A 227 26.81 -2.08 -13.79
N GLU A 228 27.83 -2.26 -12.97
CA GLU A 228 27.86 -1.71 -11.61
C GLU A 228 27.71 -0.18 -11.64
N GLN A 229 28.39 0.50 -12.57
CA GLN A 229 28.21 1.93 -12.80
C GLN A 229 26.78 2.27 -13.25
N GLU A 230 26.19 1.52 -14.18
CA GLU A 230 24.82 1.73 -14.64
C GLU A 230 23.79 1.55 -13.50
N TRP A 231 23.95 0.50 -12.68
CA TRP A 231 23.11 0.26 -11.50
C TRP A 231 23.27 1.36 -10.46
N GLN A 232 24.49 1.89 -10.28
CA GLN A 232 24.74 3.00 -9.38
C GLN A 232 24.00 4.25 -9.83
N VAL A 233 24.02 4.56 -11.13
CA VAL A 233 23.27 5.71 -11.70
C VAL A 233 21.76 5.53 -11.50
N ILE A 234 21.21 4.33 -11.73
CA ILE A 234 19.78 4.04 -11.51
C ILE A 234 19.41 4.16 -10.03
N ALA A 235 20.27 3.69 -9.13
CA ALA A 235 20.06 3.81 -7.70
C ALA A 235 20.06 5.27 -7.26
N ASP A 236 21.02 6.07 -7.74
CA ASP A 236 21.12 7.49 -7.44
C ASP A 236 19.89 8.28 -7.97
N ASP A 237 19.39 7.94 -9.16
CA ASP A 237 18.19 8.54 -9.76
C ASP A 237 16.92 8.17 -8.98
N ARG A 238 16.80 6.91 -8.56
CA ARG A 238 15.71 6.45 -7.67
C ARG A 238 15.73 7.14 -6.32
N ASP A 239 16.92 7.33 -5.73
CA ASP A 239 17.08 8.07 -4.48
C ASP A 239 16.74 9.55 -4.65
N ALA A 240 17.07 10.15 -5.81
CA ALA A 240 16.67 11.52 -6.14
C ALA A 240 15.16 11.66 -6.28
N GLU A 241 14.51 10.75 -7.01
CA GLU A 241 13.05 10.73 -7.18
C GLU A 241 12.34 10.47 -5.85
N ALA A 242 12.84 9.56 -5.01
CA ALA A 242 12.30 9.31 -3.68
C ALA A 242 12.35 10.59 -2.81
N ARG A 243 13.49 11.30 -2.81
CA ARG A 243 13.62 12.59 -2.11
C ARG A 243 12.66 13.66 -2.66
N ALA A 244 12.51 13.75 -3.97
CA ALA A 244 11.58 14.69 -4.60
C ALA A 244 10.12 14.40 -4.22
N ASN A 245 9.73 13.13 -4.27
CA ASN A 245 8.40 12.68 -3.85
C ASN A 245 8.16 12.93 -2.36
N GLU A 246 9.16 12.72 -1.50
CA GLU A 246 9.06 13.03 -0.07
C GLU A 246 8.86 14.53 0.18
N GLU A 247 9.57 15.39 -0.54
CA GLU A 247 9.44 16.84 -0.43
C GLU A 247 8.07 17.34 -0.96
N GLU A 248 7.62 16.80 -2.10
CA GLU A 248 6.28 17.11 -2.62
C GLU A 248 5.19 16.66 -1.64
N ASN A 249 5.32 15.47 -1.07
CA ASN A 249 4.38 14.95 -0.06
C ASN A 249 4.38 15.83 1.20
N ARG A 250 5.55 16.32 1.62
CA ARG A 250 5.67 17.29 2.72
C ARG A 250 4.96 18.60 2.40
N SER A 251 5.14 19.14 1.19
CA SER A 251 4.48 20.36 0.73
C SER A 251 2.95 20.21 0.68
N LEU A 252 2.45 19.13 0.05
CA LEU A 252 1.02 18.83 -0.02
C LEU A 252 0.40 18.65 1.37
N ARG A 253 1.14 18.10 2.33
CA ARG A 253 0.68 18.00 3.72
C ARG A 253 0.62 19.36 4.42
N ALA A 254 1.61 20.23 4.20
CA ALA A 254 1.56 21.59 4.72
C ALA A 254 0.34 22.37 4.18
N GLN A 255 0.02 22.15 2.91
CA GLN A 255 -1.18 22.71 2.28
C GLN A 255 -2.46 22.11 2.88
N ASN A 256 -2.53 20.78 3.05
CA ASN A 256 -3.68 20.13 3.68
C ASN A 256 -3.89 20.58 5.13
N LEU A 257 -2.82 20.80 5.90
CA LEU A 257 -2.89 21.31 7.26
C LEU A 257 -3.46 22.74 7.28
N THR A 258 -2.99 23.59 6.37
CA THR A 258 -3.53 24.95 6.19
C THR A 258 -5.02 24.91 5.85
N LEU A 259 -5.41 24.09 4.88
CA LEU A 259 -6.81 23.92 4.48
C LEU A 259 -7.68 23.37 5.61
N ALA A 260 -7.17 22.42 6.41
CA ALA A 260 -7.87 21.89 7.58
C ALA A 260 -8.07 22.96 8.66
N TYR A 261 -7.07 23.83 8.87
CA TYR A 261 -7.18 24.98 9.77
C TYR A 261 -8.22 25.98 9.27
N ASP A 262 -8.18 26.33 7.99
CA ASP A 262 -9.14 27.25 7.36
C ASP A 262 -10.57 26.70 7.43
N LEU A 263 -10.76 25.41 7.15
CA LEU A 263 -12.05 24.73 7.30
C LEU A 263 -12.55 24.75 8.74
N LYS A 264 -11.65 24.58 9.72
CA LYS A 264 -11.99 24.66 11.15
C LYS A 264 -12.42 26.07 11.54
N GLU A 265 -11.70 27.11 11.11
CA GLU A 265 -12.06 28.50 11.38
C GLU A 265 -13.36 28.90 10.66
N LEU A 266 -13.59 28.41 9.44
CA LEU A 266 -14.86 28.58 8.73
C LEU A 266 -16.04 27.88 9.44
N ARG A 267 -15.85 26.65 9.93
CA ARG A 267 -16.86 25.93 10.74
C ARG A 267 -17.18 26.66 12.03
N LYS A 268 -16.15 27.18 12.71
CA LYS A 268 -16.29 28.01 13.91
C LYS A 268 -17.07 29.31 13.61
N ALA A 269 -16.77 29.96 12.50
CA ALA A 269 -17.49 31.15 12.04
C ALA A 269 -18.95 30.86 11.65
N ARG A 270 -19.25 29.65 11.16
CA ARG A 270 -20.61 29.17 10.85
C ARG A 270 -21.40 28.68 12.08
N GLY A 271 -20.79 28.62 13.26
CA GLY A 271 -21.42 28.09 14.47
C GLY A 271 -21.51 26.57 14.54
N GLU A 272 -20.87 25.85 13.60
CA GLU A 272 -20.75 24.39 13.59
C GLU A 272 -19.54 23.98 14.45
N THR A 273 -19.63 24.19 15.77
CA THR A 273 -18.47 24.02 16.69
C THR A 273 -18.39 22.66 17.37
N SER A 274 -19.43 21.82 17.35
CA SER A 274 -19.41 20.51 18.02
C SER A 274 -19.31 19.36 17.04
N ILE A 275 -18.20 18.63 17.08
CA ILE A 275 -18.12 17.29 16.48
C ILE A 275 -19.09 16.40 17.28
N PRO A 276 -20.13 15.82 16.65
CA PRO A 276 -21.08 14.98 17.37
C PRO A 276 -20.35 13.76 17.92
N ILE A 277 -20.66 13.37 19.16
CA ILE A 277 -20.12 12.14 19.77
C ILE A 277 -21.19 11.06 19.67
N PRO A 278 -20.98 10.02 18.85
CA PRO A 278 -21.90 8.91 18.75
C PRO A 278 -22.00 8.14 20.07
N THR A 279 -23.11 7.42 20.24
CA THR A 279 -23.38 6.62 21.45
C THR A 279 -23.03 5.15 21.29
N THR A 280 -22.60 4.72 20.11
CA THR A 280 -22.32 3.31 19.78
C THR A 280 -20.96 3.11 19.15
N TYR A 281 -20.39 1.92 19.28
CA TYR A 281 -19.11 1.56 18.65
C TYR A 281 -19.19 1.38 17.13
N ALA A 282 -20.39 1.13 16.58
CA ALA A 282 -20.57 0.86 15.16
C ALA A 282 -20.13 2.04 14.27
N GLU A 283 -20.30 3.26 14.77
CA GLU A 283 -20.00 4.49 14.05
C GLU A 283 -18.54 4.95 14.22
N LEU A 284 -17.79 4.34 15.14
CA LEU A 284 -16.45 4.78 15.53
C LEU A 284 -15.48 4.83 14.34
N PRO A 285 -15.39 3.80 13.47
CA PRO A 285 -14.47 3.84 12.35
C PRO A 285 -14.78 4.99 11.37
N GLN A 286 -16.06 5.13 10.99
CA GLN A 286 -16.49 6.17 10.06
C GLN A 286 -16.34 7.58 10.65
N TRP A 287 -16.58 7.73 11.95
CA TRP A 287 -16.40 8.98 12.66
C TRP A 287 -14.95 9.45 12.67
N VAL A 288 -13.99 8.54 12.96
CA VAL A 288 -12.56 8.88 12.90
C VAL A 288 -12.16 9.28 11.49
N GLU A 289 -12.60 8.54 10.47
CA GLU A 289 -12.31 8.85 9.06
C GLU A 289 -12.88 10.21 8.63
N SER A 290 -14.09 10.55 9.10
CA SER A 290 -14.79 11.78 8.72
C SER A 290 -14.22 13.04 9.37
N TYR A 291 -13.70 12.94 10.60
CA TYR A 291 -13.30 14.10 11.40
C TYR A 291 -11.80 14.20 11.69
N PHE A 292 -11.05 13.10 11.59
CA PHE A 292 -9.67 13.02 12.05
C PHE A 292 -8.76 12.21 11.12
N SER A 293 -9.13 11.95 9.86
CA SER A 293 -8.31 11.19 8.90
C SER A 293 -6.95 11.81 8.59
N ASP A 294 -6.79 13.10 8.88
CA ASP A 294 -5.54 13.86 8.78
C ASP A 294 -4.58 13.64 9.96
N ARG A 295 -5.08 13.10 11.08
CA ARG A 295 -4.35 13.04 12.37
C ARG A 295 -4.33 11.65 13.01
N LEU A 296 -5.39 10.88 12.80
CA LEU A 296 -5.60 9.55 13.35
C LEU A 296 -5.79 8.53 12.23
N PHE A 297 -5.19 7.36 12.42
CA PHE A 297 -5.46 6.19 11.59
C PHE A 297 -5.87 5.01 12.48
N LEU A 298 -7.04 4.42 12.21
CA LEU A 298 -7.47 3.18 12.89
C LEU A 298 -6.96 1.98 12.11
N HIS A 299 -6.07 1.21 12.72
CA HIS A 299 -5.61 -0.04 12.13
C HIS A 299 -6.76 -1.05 12.04
N SER A 300 -6.75 -1.93 11.04
CA SER A 300 -7.79 -2.94 10.82
C SER A 300 -8.08 -3.81 12.06
N ARG A 301 -7.05 -4.08 12.86
CA ARG A 301 -7.17 -4.75 14.16
C ARG A 301 -8.00 -3.96 15.17
N ALA A 302 -7.75 -2.66 15.31
CA ALA A 302 -8.55 -1.78 16.15
C ALA A 302 -10.02 -1.78 15.72
N VAL A 303 -10.27 -1.70 14.40
CA VAL A 303 -11.63 -1.77 13.85
C VAL A 303 -12.34 -3.09 14.19
N ARG A 304 -11.62 -4.22 14.20
CA ARG A 304 -12.16 -5.52 14.62
C ARG A 304 -12.45 -5.58 16.12
N ALA A 305 -11.50 -5.15 16.95
CA ALA A 305 -11.64 -5.17 18.41
C ALA A 305 -12.83 -4.34 18.89
N VAL A 306 -13.12 -3.22 18.23
CA VAL A 306 -14.27 -2.36 18.54
C VAL A 306 -15.62 -3.06 18.32
N LYS A 307 -15.72 -4.05 17.42
CA LYS A 307 -16.97 -4.78 17.17
C LYS A 307 -17.38 -5.68 18.34
N GLU A 308 -16.40 -6.16 19.10
CA GLU A 308 -16.58 -7.06 20.25
C GLU A 308 -16.43 -6.31 21.58
N ALA A 309 -16.37 -4.98 21.53
CA ALA A 309 -16.13 -4.14 22.70
C ALA A 309 -17.31 -4.19 23.70
N SER A 310 -16.97 -4.38 24.97
CA SER A 310 -17.92 -4.44 26.09
C SER A 310 -17.84 -3.24 27.03
N PHE A 311 -16.89 -2.32 26.83
CA PHE A 311 -16.71 -1.14 27.69
C PHE A 311 -17.95 -0.24 27.64
N GLU A 312 -18.55 0.04 28.80
CA GLU A 312 -19.88 0.67 28.87
C GLU A 312 -19.86 2.17 28.54
N ASN A 313 -18.77 2.87 28.88
CA ASN A 313 -18.65 4.30 28.65
C ASN A 313 -18.11 4.60 27.24
N VAL A 314 -18.96 4.37 26.23
CA VAL A 314 -18.63 4.60 24.82
C VAL A 314 -18.17 6.03 24.56
N ALA A 315 -18.80 7.02 25.19
CA ALA A 315 -18.46 8.44 25.05
C ALA A 315 -17.01 8.72 25.45
N LEU A 316 -16.50 8.08 26.51
CA LEU A 316 -15.10 8.24 26.93
C LEU A 316 -14.11 7.74 25.85
N VAL A 317 -14.47 6.71 25.08
CA VAL A 317 -13.61 6.24 23.98
C VAL A 317 -13.51 7.31 22.88
N TYR A 318 -14.65 7.88 22.49
CA TYR A 318 -14.69 8.97 21.51
C TYR A 318 -13.90 10.19 21.97
N GLU A 319 -14.11 10.62 23.22
CA GLU A 319 -13.37 11.74 23.81
C GLU A 319 -11.87 11.47 23.90
N SER A 320 -11.47 10.23 24.19
CA SER A 320 -10.06 9.83 24.22
C SER A 320 -9.42 9.88 22.84
N LEU A 321 -10.11 9.42 21.79
CA LEU A 321 -9.66 9.53 20.41
C LEU A 321 -9.58 11.01 19.97
N LYS A 322 -10.59 11.81 20.31
CA LYS A 322 -10.58 13.25 20.07
C LYS A 322 -9.40 13.93 20.77
N LEU A 323 -9.10 13.55 22.00
CA LEU A 323 -7.94 14.07 22.75
C LEU A 323 -6.61 13.72 22.06
N LEU A 324 -6.49 12.49 21.52
CA LEU A 324 -5.32 12.12 20.70
C LEU A 324 -5.19 13.04 19.47
N ALA A 325 -6.28 13.35 18.78
CA ALA A 325 -6.23 14.22 17.61
C ALA A 325 -6.02 15.71 17.94
N ASP A 326 -6.58 16.21 19.04
CA ASP A 326 -6.63 17.65 19.34
C ASP A 326 -5.52 18.14 20.27
N ALA A 327 -4.86 17.23 20.99
CA ALA A 327 -3.78 17.55 21.93
C ALA A 327 -2.52 16.71 21.72
N TYR A 328 -2.62 15.39 21.57
CA TYR A 328 -1.43 14.54 21.36
C TYR A 328 -0.78 14.78 20.00
N TRP A 329 -1.58 14.78 18.93
CA TRP A 329 -1.07 14.97 17.57
C TRP A 329 -0.35 16.32 17.42
N PRO A 330 -0.91 17.48 17.81
CA PRO A 330 -0.18 18.74 17.73
C PRO A 330 1.11 18.74 18.55
N MET A 331 1.10 18.14 19.75
CA MET A 331 2.29 18.03 20.60
C MET A 331 3.41 17.22 19.92
N LYS A 332 3.06 16.26 19.08
CA LYS A 332 4.03 15.41 18.35
C LYS A 332 4.44 15.96 17.00
N ALA A 333 3.50 16.56 16.26
CA ALA A 333 3.71 17.08 14.92
C ALA A 333 4.43 18.44 14.92
N ASN A 334 4.29 19.23 15.99
CA ASN A 334 4.84 20.57 16.05
C ASN A 334 6.31 20.56 16.50
N GLN A 335 7.18 21.20 15.73
CA GLN A 335 8.61 21.31 15.98
C GLN A 335 9.00 22.68 16.59
N ASP A 336 8.05 23.60 16.74
CA ASP A 336 8.25 24.90 17.35
C ASP A 336 8.53 24.76 18.86
N GLN A 337 9.68 25.27 19.31
CA GLN A 337 10.10 25.18 20.70
C GLN A 337 9.19 26.01 21.62
N ASP A 338 8.66 27.14 21.15
CA ASP A 338 7.83 28.03 21.95
C ASP A 338 6.45 27.41 22.22
N LEU A 339 5.97 26.58 21.28
CA LEU A 339 4.69 25.89 21.40
C LEU A 339 4.79 24.54 22.15
N ARG A 340 5.99 24.04 22.41
CA ARG A 340 6.19 22.72 23.03
C ARG A 340 5.55 22.61 24.41
N GLN A 341 5.82 23.57 25.31
CA GLN A 341 5.28 23.57 26.66
C GLN A 341 3.75 23.76 26.70
N PRO A 342 3.14 24.73 25.99
CA PRO A 342 1.69 24.89 26.01
C PRO A 342 0.95 23.68 25.41
N LEU A 343 1.50 23.03 24.37
CA LEU A 343 0.91 21.82 23.80
C LEU A 343 1.01 20.62 24.77
N ALA A 344 2.13 20.46 25.47
CA ALA A 344 2.29 19.45 26.52
C ALA A 344 1.29 19.67 27.67
N ASN A 345 1.15 20.92 28.14
CA ASN A 345 0.18 21.26 29.19
C ASN A 345 -1.26 20.95 28.74
N LYS A 346 -1.61 21.21 27.48
CA LYS A 346 -2.94 20.90 26.92
C LYS A 346 -3.23 19.39 26.93
N TRP A 347 -2.23 18.58 26.58
CA TRP A 347 -2.33 17.12 26.65
C TRP A 347 -2.50 16.62 28.09
N GLU A 348 -1.69 17.11 29.02
CA GLU A 348 -1.78 16.76 30.44
C GLU A 348 -3.11 17.16 31.06
N GLU A 349 -3.62 18.34 30.72
CA GLU A 349 -4.92 18.81 31.21
C GLU A 349 -6.06 17.95 30.65
N GLY A 350 -6.05 17.63 29.35
CA GLY A 350 -7.08 16.79 28.74
C GLY A 350 -7.08 15.36 29.29
N THR A 351 -5.91 14.77 29.55
CA THR A 351 -5.83 13.45 30.20
C THR A 351 -6.37 13.48 31.63
N LYS A 352 -6.08 14.53 32.41
CA LYS A 352 -6.66 14.71 33.76
C LYS A 352 -8.19 14.89 33.72
N GLN A 353 -8.71 15.70 32.81
CA GLN A 353 -10.15 15.94 32.66
C GLN A 353 -10.93 14.66 32.36
N LEU A 354 -10.39 13.82 31.48
CA LEU A 354 -10.98 12.52 31.13
C LEU A 354 -10.62 11.41 32.14
N ARG A 355 -9.84 11.73 33.19
CA ARG A 355 -9.34 10.78 34.20
C ARG A 355 -8.57 9.59 33.59
N LEU A 356 -7.77 9.89 32.56
CA LEU A 356 -6.95 8.93 31.86
C LEU A 356 -5.53 8.92 32.44
N GLU A 357 -4.98 7.73 32.63
CA GLU A 357 -3.55 7.54 32.82
C GLU A 357 -2.89 7.40 31.44
N TYR A 358 -1.82 8.16 31.18
CA TYR A 358 -1.01 8.01 29.97
C TYR A 358 0.28 7.26 30.30
N ASN A 359 0.50 6.14 29.62
CA ASN A 359 1.77 5.44 29.65
C ASN A 359 2.50 5.68 28.33
N SER A 360 3.66 6.31 28.40
CA SER A 360 4.51 6.61 27.23
C SER A 360 5.36 5.43 26.78
N HIS A 361 5.45 4.35 27.56
CA HIS A 361 6.37 3.26 27.31
C HIS A 361 5.70 2.07 26.64
N ALA A 362 6.42 1.49 25.68
CA ALA A 362 6.11 0.16 25.15
C ALA A 362 6.32 -0.93 26.21
N ILE A 363 5.76 -2.12 25.95
CA ILE A 363 6.03 -3.30 26.78
C ILE A 363 7.55 -3.57 26.83
N ALA A 364 8.05 -3.96 28.00
CA ALA A 364 9.48 -4.20 28.20
C ALA A 364 10.03 -5.23 27.17
N PRO A 365 11.26 -5.05 26.65
CA PRO A 365 11.81 -5.89 25.56
C PRO A 365 11.79 -7.39 25.85
N ASN A 366 12.01 -7.78 27.11
CA ASN A 366 11.96 -9.16 27.58
C ASN A 366 10.55 -9.78 27.54
N ARG A 367 9.48 -8.97 27.59
CA ARG A 367 8.08 -9.39 27.48
C ARG A 367 7.55 -9.29 26.04
N LEU A 368 8.15 -8.43 25.21
CA LEU A 368 7.80 -8.32 23.79
C LEU A 368 8.05 -9.62 23.02
N GLY A 369 9.03 -10.44 23.43
CA GLY A 369 9.29 -11.75 22.85
C GLY A 369 8.13 -12.75 23.03
N GLU A 370 7.46 -12.72 24.20
CA GLU A 370 6.36 -13.62 24.53
C GLU A 370 5.00 -13.14 23.95
N PHE A 371 4.79 -11.83 23.82
CA PHE A 371 3.52 -11.23 23.34
C PHE A 371 3.67 -10.46 22.03
N ARG A 372 4.65 -10.85 21.20
CA ARG A 372 5.04 -10.13 19.97
C ARG A 372 3.85 -9.89 19.05
N GLU A 373 2.98 -10.88 18.87
CA GLU A 373 1.81 -10.74 18.00
C GLU A 373 0.77 -9.76 18.55
N ALA A 374 0.57 -9.75 19.87
CA ALA A 374 -0.40 -8.89 20.51
C ALA A 374 0.04 -7.41 20.50
N TYR A 375 1.32 -7.12 20.63
CA TYR A 375 1.86 -5.75 20.72
C TYR A 375 2.46 -5.21 19.42
N THR A 376 2.31 -5.93 18.30
CA THR A 376 2.81 -5.45 17.02
C THR A 376 1.76 -5.52 15.91
N ILE A 377 1.77 -4.51 15.05
CA ILE A 377 0.87 -4.39 13.90
C ILE A 377 1.67 -4.37 12.58
N ASN A 378 1.07 -4.96 11.56
CA ASN A 378 1.55 -4.87 10.17
C ASN A 378 0.87 -3.68 9.51
N TYR A 379 1.48 -2.52 9.67
CA TYR A 379 0.89 -1.26 9.23
C TYR A 379 1.39 -0.83 7.83
N ARG A 380 2.56 -1.28 7.38
CA ARG A 380 3.12 -0.97 6.05
C ARG A 380 3.51 -2.24 5.30
N ILE A 381 3.10 -2.39 4.03
CA ILE A 381 3.59 -3.49 3.17
C ILE A 381 4.97 -3.11 2.62
N GLY A 382 5.92 -4.06 2.65
CA GLY A 382 7.30 -3.87 2.20
C GLY A 382 8.30 -3.67 3.34
N GLN A 383 7.85 -3.44 4.57
CA GLN A 383 8.72 -3.47 5.75
C GLN A 383 8.83 -4.90 6.30
N SER A 384 10.04 -5.35 6.60
CA SER A 384 10.33 -6.66 7.19
C SER A 384 10.03 -6.71 8.70
N SER A 385 9.83 -5.58 9.36
CA SER A 385 9.60 -5.47 10.81
C SER A 385 8.16 -5.04 11.15
N ARG A 386 7.52 -5.81 12.05
CA ARG A 386 6.22 -5.44 12.66
C ARG A 386 6.42 -4.22 13.56
N GLN A 387 5.55 -3.22 13.49
CA GLN A 387 5.68 -2.02 14.33
C GLN A 387 5.10 -2.25 15.72
N VAL A 388 5.83 -1.84 16.75
CA VAL A 388 5.45 -2.04 18.16
C VAL A 388 4.49 -0.94 18.60
N LEU A 389 3.35 -1.34 19.17
CA LEU A 389 2.47 -0.45 19.91
C LEU A 389 3.13 -0.11 21.23
N GLY A 390 3.48 1.17 21.38
CA GLY A 390 4.23 1.64 22.55
C GLY A 390 3.31 2.32 23.54
N PRO A 391 2.99 3.60 23.32
CA PRO A 391 2.14 4.36 24.21
C PRO A 391 0.71 3.82 24.29
N HIS A 392 0.08 4.01 25.46
CA HIS A 392 -1.33 3.72 25.62
C HIS A 392 -2.02 4.62 26.66
N LEU A 393 -3.30 4.87 26.43
CA LEU A 393 -4.20 5.50 27.42
C LEU A 393 -4.89 4.42 28.24
N LYS A 394 -5.08 4.68 29.53
CA LYS A 394 -5.70 3.78 30.51
C LYS A 394 -6.81 4.49 31.28
N PHE A 395 -7.97 3.86 31.34
CA PHE A 395 -9.04 4.17 32.28
C PHE A 395 -9.44 2.91 33.03
N GLY A 396 -9.66 3.03 34.34
CA GLY A 396 -10.01 1.89 35.19
C GLY A 396 -8.86 0.90 35.42
N SER A 397 -8.95 0.17 36.53
CA SER A 397 -7.97 -0.82 36.99
C SER A 397 -8.59 -2.20 37.24
N THR A 398 -9.87 -2.38 36.91
CA THR A 398 -10.59 -3.64 37.05
C THR A 398 -10.16 -4.65 35.99
N LYS A 399 -10.36 -5.94 36.28
CA LYS A 399 -10.22 -7.03 35.29
C LYS A 399 -11.45 -7.20 34.39
N ASP A 400 -12.55 -6.52 34.72
CA ASP A 400 -13.77 -6.52 33.93
C ASP A 400 -13.66 -5.46 32.82
N ASP A 401 -13.65 -5.92 31.57
CA ASP A 401 -13.53 -5.09 30.37
C ASP A 401 -14.68 -4.08 30.22
N ARG A 402 -15.82 -4.30 30.88
CA ARG A 402 -16.93 -3.34 30.91
C ARG A 402 -16.57 -2.02 31.59
N TYR A 403 -15.60 -2.05 32.50
CA TYR A 403 -15.20 -0.92 33.34
C TYR A 403 -13.73 -0.51 33.15
N CYS A 404 -13.01 -1.18 32.26
CA CYS A 404 -11.60 -0.95 32.00
C CYS A 404 -11.36 -0.66 30.52
N MET A 405 -10.74 0.48 30.21
CA MET A 405 -10.43 0.89 28.83
C MET A 405 -8.93 1.05 28.63
N ARG A 406 -8.41 0.50 27.55
CA ARG A 406 -7.07 0.76 27.01
C ARG A 406 -7.15 1.17 25.55
N ILE A 407 -6.35 2.16 25.16
CA ILE A 407 -6.16 2.55 23.76
C ILE A 407 -4.67 2.49 23.47
N TYR A 408 -4.25 1.52 22.68
CA TYR A 408 -2.86 1.31 22.28
C TYR A 408 -2.61 1.95 20.93
N PHE A 409 -1.58 2.78 20.85
CA PHE A 409 -1.26 3.51 19.64
C PHE A 409 0.26 3.65 19.45
N LEU A 410 0.64 4.11 18.28
CA LEU A 410 2.00 4.54 17.97
C LEU A 410 1.95 5.88 17.24
N TRP A 411 3.08 6.58 17.30
CA TRP A 411 3.33 7.74 16.46
C TRP A 411 4.09 7.27 15.22
N ASP A 412 3.52 7.51 14.04
CA ASP A 412 4.23 7.30 12.77
C ASP A 412 4.94 8.60 12.40
N ASP A 413 6.27 8.61 12.54
CA ASP A 413 7.10 9.78 12.19
C ASP A 413 7.08 10.11 10.69
N ASP A 414 6.95 9.13 9.78
CA ASP A 414 7.00 9.44 8.35
C ASP A 414 5.66 9.93 7.82
N ARG A 415 4.55 9.43 8.36
CA ARG A 415 3.19 9.89 8.00
C ARG A 415 2.69 11.00 8.91
N GLN A 416 3.36 11.26 10.04
CA GLN A 416 2.93 12.18 11.09
C GLN A 416 1.49 11.88 11.53
N LEU A 417 1.20 10.62 11.83
CA LEU A 417 -0.13 10.15 12.24
C LEU A 417 -0.06 9.42 13.58
N VAL A 418 -1.13 9.54 14.36
CA VAL A 418 -1.37 8.66 15.50
C VAL A 418 -2.08 7.42 14.99
N VAL A 419 -1.36 6.30 14.98
CA VAL A 419 -1.88 5.01 14.52
C VAL A 419 -2.41 4.24 15.71
N VAL A 420 -3.73 4.09 15.79
CA VAL A 420 -4.39 3.33 16.84
C VAL A 420 -4.44 1.86 16.44
N GLY A 421 -3.70 1.02 17.17
CA GLY A 421 -3.54 -0.39 16.86
C GLY A 421 -4.58 -1.30 17.52
N HIS A 422 -5.04 -0.92 18.72
CA HIS A 422 -6.02 -1.69 19.49
C HIS A 422 -6.79 -0.80 20.48
N LEU A 423 -8.10 -1.02 20.60
CA LEU A 423 -9.02 -0.39 21.55
C LEU A 423 -10.34 -1.19 21.59
N PRO A 424 -11.21 -1.00 22.58
CA PRO A 424 -10.99 -0.33 23.86
C PRO A 424 -10.50 -1.29 24.97
N SER A 425 -10.34 -2.59 24.69
CA SER A 425 -9.96 -3.57 25.69
C SER A 425 -8.46 -3.63 25.96
N HIS A 426 -8.09 -4.29 27.07
CA HIS A 426 -6.70 -4.60 27.37
C HIS A 426 -6.14 -5.62 26.36
N LEU A 427 -4.86 -5.50 26.00
CA LEU A 427 -4.16 -6.53 25.23
C LEU A 427 -3.74 -7.67 26.15
N ASP A 428 -3.87 -8.93 25.73
CA ASP A 428 -3.51 -10.07 26.58
C ASP A 428 -2.07 -9.95 27.13
N THR A 429 -1.95 -10.17 28.44
CA THR A 429 -0.68 -10.30 29.16
C THR A 429 -0.77 -11.47 30.12
N ARG A 430 0.34 -12.02 30.63
CA ARG A 430 0.37 -13.15 31.59
C ARG A 430 -0.53 -13.01 32.85
N ALA A 431 -1.13 -11.85 33.11
CA ALA A 431 -1.99 -11.54 34.27
C ALA A 431 -3.51 -11.67 33.99
N THR A 432 -3.88 -11.97 32.75
CA THR A 432 -5.22 -12.28 32.22
C THR A 432 -5.12 -13.62 31.50
#